data_AF-A0A0F9LU63-F1
#
_entry.id   AF-A0A0F9LU63-F1
#
_cell.length_a   1.000
_cell.length_b   1.000
_cell.length_c   1.000
_cell.angle_alpha   90.00
_cell.angle_beta   90.00
_cell.angle_gamma   90.00
#
_symmetry.space_group_name_H-M   'P 1'
#
loop_
_entity.id
_entity.type
_entity.pdbx_description
1 polymer ?
#
loop_
_entity_poly.entity_id
_entity_poly.type
_entity_poly.pdbx_seq_one_letter_code
_entity_poly.pdbx_strand_id
1 'polypeptide(L)'
;MAKKKKQKKKKKLPAINVKERFENVKILVETNRSKEAIAYIYLVYDGLINIKFNKPRLVHQTIREYAINCVNELENKLKPELVYPFIKKIEDIIYGGIEPTNKELNFAIDLFSNLYSDITGSSLSFKL
;
A
#
# COMPACT_ATOMS: atom_id res chain seq x y z
N MET A 1 -38.11 20.76 -26.15
CA MET A 1 -36.97 20.84 -25.20
C MET A 1 -36.61 19.43 -24.72
N ALA A 2 -35.58 18.79 -25.29
CA ALA A 2 -35.18 17.45 -24.89
C ALA A 2 -34.05 17.50 -23.84
N LYS A 3 -34.34 17.03 -22.62
CA LYS A 3 -33.37 16.94 -21.52
C LYS A 3 -32.30 15.90 -21.85
N LYS A 4 -31.10 16.34 -22.24
CA LYS A 4 -29.91 15.48 -22.37
C LYS A 4 -29.53 14.92 -20.99
N LYS A 5 -29.76 13.62 -20.77
CA LYS A 5 -29.17 12.85 -19.65
C LYS A 5 -27.64 12.93 -19.75
N LYS A 6 -27.01 13.78 -18.92
CA LYS A 6 -25.55 13.79 -18.71
C LYS A 6 -25.15 12.43 -18.12
N GLN A 7 -24.67 11.51 -18.96
CA GLN A 7 -23.92 10.35 -18.51
C GLN A 7 -22.68 10.86 -17.76
N LYS A 8 -22.66 10.74 -16.43
CA LYS A 8 -21.44 10.95 -15.65
C LYS A 8 -20.44 9.89 -16.09
N LYS A 9 -19.47 10.26 -16.94
CA LYS A 9 -18.25 9.46 -17.16
C LYS A 9 -17.68 9.13 -15.79
N LYS A 10 -17.70 7.85 -15.39
CA LYS A 10 -16.93 7.38 -14.24
C LYS A 10 -15.48 7.77 -14.53
N LYS A 11 -14.97 8.81 -13.85
CA LYS A 11 -13.54 9.13 -13.87
C LYS A 11 -12.83 7.84 -13.46
N LYS A 12 -12.12 7.20 -14.39
CA LYS A 12 -11.18 6.13 -14.03
C LYS A 12 -10.18 6.81 -13.09
N LEU A 13 -10.24 6.47 -11.81
CA LEU A 13 -9.21 6.86 -10.85
C LEU A 13 -7.86 6.50 -11.47
N PRO A 14 -6.87 7.41 -11.48
CA PRO A 14 -5.55 7.10 -12.03
C PRO A 14 -5.06 5.84 -11.34
N ALA A 15 -4.77 4.80 -12.12
CA ALA A 15 -4.18 3.59 -11.59
C ALA A 15 -2.82 3.97 -11.01
N ILE A 16 -2.55 3.62 -9.75
CA ILE A 16 -1.18 3.69 -9.24
C ILE A 16 -0.34 2.82 -10.16
N ASN A 17 0.71 3.39 -10.75
CA ASN A 17 1.71 2.60 -11.44
C ASN A 17 2.58 1.91 -10.40
N VAL A 18 2.06 0.84 -9.79
CA VAL A 18 2.75 0.11 -8.72
C VAL A 18 4.07 -0.47 -9.24
N LYS A 19 4.13 -0.88 -10.51
CA LYS A 19 5.37 -1.40 -11.12
C LYS A 19 6.50 -0.37 -11.05
N GLU A 20 6.27 0.85 -11.53
CA GLU A 20 7.26 1.94 -11.44
C GLU A 20 7.64 2.27 -10.00
N ARG A 21 6.68 2.19 -9.07
CA ARG A 21 6.98 2.40 -7.64
C ARG A 21 7.92 1.32 -7.10
N PHE A 22 7.77 0.07 -7.53
CA PHE A 22 8.62 -1.03 -7.07
C PHE A 22 10.01 -1.03 -7.73
N GLU A 23 10.20 -0.41 -8.89
CA GLU A 23 11.55 -0.08 -9.39
C GLU A 23 12.30 0.85 -8.42
N ASN A 24 11.61 1.83 -7.82
CA ASN A 24 12.24 2.67 -6.79
C ASN A 24 12.59 1.87 -5.53
N VAL A 25 11.77 0.88 -5.15
CA VAL A 25 12.09 -0.04 -4.04
C VAL A 25 13.39 -0.80 -4.36
N LYS A 26 13.54 -1.30 -5.59
CA LYS A 26 14.77 -1.97 -6.05
C LYS A 26 15.99 -1.07 -5.91
N ILE A 27 15.91 0.16 -6.45
CA ILE A 27 17.01 1.13 -6.40
C ILE A 27 17.40 1.45 -4.95
N LEU A 28 16.42 1.61 -4.05
CA LEU A 28 16.68 1.86 -2.64
C LEU A 28 17.45 0.69 -2.00
N VAL A 29 17.09 -0.55 -2.32
CA VAL A 29 17.80 -1.74 -1.82
C VAL A 29 19.21 -1.84 -2.41
N GLU A 30 19.38 -1.65 -3.71
CA GLU A 30 20.69 -1.68 -4.40
C GLU A 30 21.64 -0.59 -3.90
N THR A 31 21.11 0.51 -3.39
CA THR A 31 21.88 1.62 -2.81
C THR A 31 22.02 1.55 -1.29
N ASN A 32 21.79 0.37 -0.68
CA ASN A 32 21.89 0.11 0.77
C ASN A 32 20.94 0.94 1.64
N ARG A 33 19.76 1.29 1.13
CA ARG A 33 18.70 2.07 1.82
C ARG A 33 17.48 1.19 2.09
N SER A 34 17.70 0.01 2.65
CA SER A 34 16.68 -1.03 2.81
C SER A 34 15.53 -0.63 3.74
N LYS A 35 15.79 0.09 4.85
CA LYS A 35 14.71 0.68 5.67
C LYS A 35 13.85 1.69 4.91
N GLU A 36 14.46 2.49 4.05
CA GLU A 36 13.72 3.45 3.22
C GLU A 36 12.88 2.73 2.16
N ALA A 37 13.38 1.61 1.62
CA ALA A 37 12.62 0.77 0.71
C ALA A 37 11.31 0.26 1.38
N ILE A 38 11.38 -0.15 2.65
CA ILE A 38 10.20 -0.56 3.45
C ILE A 38 9.26 0.61 3.70
N ALA A 39 9.78 1.78 4.10
CA ALA A 39 8.96 2.97 4.27
C ALA A 39 8.26 3.36 2.94
N TYR A 40 8.95 3.20 1.81
CA TYR A 40 8.39 3.46 0.50
C TYR A 40 7.28 2.47 0.13
N ILE A 41 7.40 1.18 0.44
CA ILE A 41 6.32 0.20 0.28
C ILE A 41 5.07 0.63 1.05
N TYR A 42 5.22 1.13 2.28
CA TYR A 42 4.09 1.69 3.03
C TYR A 42 3.47 2.93 2.34
N LEU A 43 4.27 3.81 1.76
CA LEU A 43 3.74 4.95 0.99
C LEU A 43 2.95 4.51 -0.24
N VAL A 44 3.32 3.39 -0.87
CA VAL A 44 2.52 2.81 -1.96
C VAL A 44 1.18 2.31 -1.43
N TYR A 45 1.15 1.67 -0.26
CA TYR A 45 -0.09 1.26 0.42
C TYR A 45 -0.98 2.46 0.78
N ASP A 46 -0.45 3.49 1.43
CA ASP A 46 -1.19 4.73 1.77
C ASP A 46 -1.79 5.38 0.52
N GLY A 47 -0.98 5.50 -0.54
CA GLY A 47 -1.44 5.96 -1.84
C GLY A 47 -2.56 5.10 -2.42
N LEU A 48 -2.46 3.77 -2.32
CA LEU A 48 -3.46 2.82 -2.82
C LEU A 48 -4.80 3.00 -2.10
N ILE A 49 -4.78 3.08 -0.78
CA ILE A 49 -5.99 3.30 0.02
C ILE A 49 -6.62 4.64 -0.32
N ASN A 50 -5.82 5.71 -0.41
CA ASN A 50 -6.34 7.02 -0.77
C ASN A 50 -6.96 7.02 -2.18
N ILE A 51 -6.30 6.43 -3.18
CA ILE A 51 -6.82 6.38 -4.54
C ILE A 51 -8.06 5.49 -4.67
N LYS A 52 -8.12 4.34 -3.99
CA LYS A 52 -9.28 3.43 -4.11
C LYS A 52 -10.47 3.83 -3.26
N PHE A 53 -10.22 4.38 -2.08
CA PHE A 53 -11.28 4.59 -1.08
C PHE A 53 -11.46 6.06 -0.71
N ASN A 54 -10.62 6.98 -1.23
CA ASN A 54 -10.63 8.40 -0.88
C ASN A 54 -10.47 8.64 0.63
N LYS A 55 -9.53 7.89 1.22
CA LYS A 55 -9.19 7.89 2.65
C LYS A 55 -7.72 8.25 2.84
N PRO A 56 -7.35 9.54 2.76
CA PRO A 56 -5.98 9.97 3.01
C PRO A 56 -5.63 9.81 4.50
N ARG A 57 -4.39 9.44 4.81
CA ARG A 57 -3.89 9.47 6.18
C ARG A 57 -3.77 10.91 6.70
N LEU A 58 -4.19 11.13 7.94
CA LEU A 58 -4.01 12.41 8.63
C LEU A 58 -2.58 12.53 9.16
N VAL A 59 -2.04 13.76 9.19
CA VAL A 59 -0.64 14.02 9.58
C VAL A 59 -0.31 13.51 10.99
N HIS A 60 -1.27 13.57 11.91
CA HIS A 60 -1.10 13.14 13.30
C HIS A 60 -1.30 11.64 13.52
N GLN A 61 -1.79 10.89 12.52
CA GLN A 61 -2.03 9.46 12.66
C GLN A 61 -0.74 8.67 12.49
N THR A 62 -0.49 7.73 13.38
CA THR A 62 0.53 6.69 13.16
C THR A 62 0.10 5.76 12.01
N ILE A 63 1.05 4.97 11.48
CA ILE A 63 0.75 4.02 10.40
C ILE A 63 -0.23 2.92 10.86
N ARG A 64 -0.13 2.51 12.12
CA ARG A 64 -1.03 1.55 12.75
C ARG A 64 -2.43 2.13 12.98
N GLU A 65 -2.54 3.32 13.56
CA GLU A 65 -3.84 3.98 13.76
C GLU A 65 -4.57 4.18 12.44
N TYR A 66 -3.85 4.66 11.43
CA TYR A 66 -4.41 4.82 10.09
C TYR A 66 -4.93 3.50 9.52
N ALA A 67 -4.16 2.42 9.65
CA ALA A 67 -4.57 1.10 9.16
C ALA A 67 -5.79 0.55 9.91
N ILE A 68 -5.83 0.65 11.24
CA ILE A 68 -6.99 0.23 12.06
C ILE A 68 -8.24 1.01 11.64
N ASN A 69 -8.12 2.34 11.49
CA ASN A 69 -9.24 3.17 11.06
C ASN A 69 -9.72 2.77 9.66
N CYS A 70 -8.80 2.50 8.73
CA CYS A 70 -9.18 2.02 7.39
C CYS A 70 -9.92 0.68 7.44
N VAL A 71 -9.44 -0.29 8.23
CA VAL A 71 -10.12 -1.59 8.37
C VAL A 71 -11.51 -1.43 8.97
N ASN A 72 -11.66 -0.66 10.06
CA ASN A 72 -12.96 -0.46 10.70
C ASN A 72 -13.97 0.27 9.79
N GLU A 73 -13.53 1.28 9.04
CA GLU A 73 -14.42 2.05 8.17
C GLU A 73 -14.71 1.36 6.82
N LEU A 74 -13.86 0.41 6.42
CA LEU A 74 -13.92 -0.30 5.15
C LEU A 74 -14.01 -1.82 5.37
N GLU A 75 -14.62 -2.27 6.46
CA GLU A 75 -14.61 -3.67 6.94
C GLU A 75 -14.97 -4.71 5.85
N ASN A 76 -15.87 -4.34 4.93
CA ASN A 76 -16.28 -5.19 3.79
C ASN A 76 -15.32 -5.17 2.58
N LYS A 77 -14.21 -4.43 2.66
CA LYS A 77 -13.27 -4.17 1.55
C LYS A 77 -11.80 -4.31 1.96
N LEU A 78 -11.50 -4.25 3.24
CA LEU A 78 -10.15 -4.43 3.79
C LEU A 78 -10.20 -5.49 4.88
N LYS A 79 -9.52 -6.60 4.61
CA LYS A 79 -9.44 -7.74 5.53
C LYS A 79 -8.41 -7.48 6.63
N PRO A 80 -8.81 -7.50 7.92
CA PRO A 80 -7.89 -7.36 9.04
C PRO A 80 -6.69 -8.33 8.97
N GLU A 81 -6.95 -9.57 8.56
CA GLU A 81 -5.98 -10.65 8.44
C GLU A 81 -4.92 -10.41 7.36
N LEU A 82 -5.15 -9.48 6.43
CA LEU A 82 -4.15 -9.06 5.44
C LEU A 82 -3.46 -7.76 5.87
N VAL A 83 -4.23 -6.80 6.39
CA VAL A 83 -3.71 -5.45 6.71
C VAL A 83 -2.79 -5.48 7.93
N TYR A 84 -3.20 -6.15 9.01
CA TYR A 84 -2.46 -6.09 10.26
C TYR A 84 -1.09 -6.77 10.21
N PRO A 85 -0.92 -7.96 9.58
CA PRO A 85 0.41 -8.55 9.42
C PRO A 85 1.34 -7.68 8.58
N PHE A 86 0.83 -7.05 7.51
CA PHE A 86 1.61 -6.13 6.69
C PHE A 86 2.09 -4.93 7.50
N ILE A 87 1.19 -4.21 8.17
CA ILE A 87 1.54 -3.01 8.94
C ILE A 87 2.48 -3.36 10.09
N LYS A 88 2.25 -4.47 10.79
CA LYS A 88 3.17 -4.95 11.82
C LYS A 88 4.57 -5.19 11.25
N LYS A 89 4.69 -5.83 10.08
CA LYS A 89 6.00 -6.06 9.45
C LYS A 89 6.70 -4.75 9.07
N ILE A 90 5.95 -3.74 8.61
CA ILE A 90 6.49 -2.40 8.36
C ILE A 90 7.02 -1.78 9.66
N GLU A 91 6.22 -1.78 10.73
CA GLU A 91 6.61 -1.22 12.03
C GLU A 91 7.82 -1.93 12.63
N ASP A 92 7.84 -3.26 12.61
CA ASP A 92 8.93 -4.07 13.13
C ASP A 92 10.26 -3.72 12.44
N ILE A 93 10.23 -3.38 11.15
CA ILE A 93 11.46 -2.99 10.42
C ILE A 93 11.83 -1.52 10.64
N ILE A 94 10.86 -0.60 10.55
CA ILE A 94 11.14 0.84 10.69
C ILE A 94 11.59 1.17 12.11
N TYR A 95 11.02 0.52 13.12
CA TYR A 95 11.27 0.79 14.53
C TYR A 95 12.16 -0.26 15.22
N GLY A 96 12.42 -1.41 14.60
CA GLY A 96 13.20 -2.51 15.20
C GLY A 96 14.71 -2.31 15.28
N GLY A 97 15.24 -1.17 14.81
CA GLY A 97 16.65 -0.78 14.95
C GLY A 97 17.64 -1.52 14.05
N ILE A 98 17.30 -2.69 13.54
CA ILE A 98 18.17 -3.53 12.69
C ILE A 98 17.87 -3.28 11.20
N GLU A 99 18.89 -3.31 10.34
CA GLU A 99 18.66 -3.27 8.89
C GLU A 99 17.99 -4.56 8.39
N PRO A 100 16.91 -4.47 7.60
CA PRO A 100 16.20 -5.65 7.13
C PRO A 100 17.03 -6.40 6.10
N THR A 101 16.98 -7.71 6.18
CA THR A 101 17.56 -8.60 5.17
C THR A 101 16.71 -8.66 3.91
N ASN A 102 17.28 -9.11 2.79
CA ASN A 102 16.53 -9.37 1.55
C ASN A 102 15.35 -10.33 1.75
N LYS A 103 15.46 -11.27 2.70
CA LYS A 103 14.37 -12.18 3.07
C LYS A 103 13.20 -11.42 3.68
N GLU A 104 13.48 -10.47 4.56
CA GLU A 104 12.44 -9.67 5.23
C GLU A 104 11.81 -8.65 4.30
N LEU A 105 12.61 -8.07 3.40
CA LEU A 105 12.11 -7.20 2.33
C LEU A 105 11.17 -7.97 1.40
N ASN A 106 11.60 -9.13 0.87
CA ASN A 106 10.75 -9.96 0.03
C ASN A 106 9.47 -10.42 0.75
N PHE A 107 9.56 -10.74 2.04
CA PHE A 107 8.36 -11.06 2.83
C PHE A 107 7.39 -9.87 2.95
N ALA A 108 7.89 -8.65 3.16
CA ALA A 108 7.05 -7.43 3.18
C ALA A 108 6.40 -7.17 1.81
N ILE A 109 7.12 -7.45 0.71
CA ILE A 109 6.61 -7.36 -0.66
C ILE A 109 5.50 -8.39 -0.90
N ASP A 110 5.65 -9.63 -0.41
CA ASP A 110 4.64 -10.67 -0.53
C ASP A 110 3.35 -10.29 0.22
N LEU A 111 3.49 -9.78 1.45
CA LEU A 111 2.35 -9.26 2.24
C LEU A 111 1.63 -8.12 1.51
N PHE A 112 2.38 -7.17 0.95
CA PHE A 112 1.81 -6.10 0.14
C PHE A 112 1.14 -6.62 -1.14
N SER A 113 1.74 -7.59 -1.82
CA SER A 113 1.20 -8.15 -3.06
C SER A 113 -0.15 -8.84 -2.84
N ASN A 114 -0.29 -9.55 -1.72
CA ASN A 114 -1.56 -10.14 -1.30
C ASN A 114 -2.63 -9.06 -1.04
N LEU A 115 -2.28 -8.01 -0.31
CA LEU A 115 -3.15 -6.86 -0.06
C LEU A 115 -3.56 -6.14 -1.36
N TYR A 116 -2.60 -5.89 -2.24
CA TYR A 116 -2.85 -5.25 -3.53
C TYR A 116 -3.82 -6.08 -4.37
N SER A 117 -3.63 -7.39 -4.42
CA SER A 117 -4.53 -8.30 -5.14
C SER A 117 -5.94 -8.30 -4.56
N ASP A 118 -6.09 -8.31 -3.24
CA ASP A 118 -7.40 -8.26 -2.58
C ASP A 118 -8.12 -6.92 -2.86
N ILE A 119 -7.41 -5.80 -2.79
CA ILE A 119 -7.97 -4.45 -2.99
C ILE A 119 -8.33 -4.18 -4.47
N THR A 120 -7.52 -4.68 -5.40
CA THR A 120 -7.62 -4.30 -6.82
C THR A 120 -8.13 -5.39 -7.74
N GLY A 121 -8.15 -6.65 -7.29
CA GLY A 121 -8.41 -7.81 -8.13
C GLY A 121 -7.31 -8.09 -9.16
N SER A 122 -6.15 -7.44 -9.06
CA SER A 122 -5.02 -7.57 -9.98
C SER A 122 -3.82 -8.18 -9.28
N SER A 123 -3.11 -9.11 -9.94
CA SER A 123 -1.88 -9.67 -9.38
C SER A 123 -0.73 -8.67 -9.49
N LEU A 124 0.09 -8.63 -8.44
CA LEU A 124 1.40 -8.00 -8.43
C LEU A 124 2.42 -9.08 -8.12
N SER A 125 3.45 -9.18 -8.96
CA SER A 125 4.59 -10.05 -8.72
C SER A 125 5.85 -9.23 -8.86
N PHE A 126 6.64 -9.18 -7.79
CA PHE A 126 7.90 -8.48 -7.73
C PHE A 126 8.81 -9.22 -6.75
N LYS A 127 10.11 -9.31 -7.06
CA LYS A 127 11.14 -9.88 -6.20
C LYS A 127 12.39 -9.03 -6.30
N LEU A 128 13.05 -8.83 -5.15
CA LEU A 128 14.35 -8.18 -5.02
C LEU A 128 15.48 -9.20 -5.16
#